data_AF-A0A378IJM5-F1
#
_entry.id   AF-A0A378IJM5-F1
#
_cell.length_a   1.000
_cell.length_b   1.000
_cell.length_c   1.000
_cell.angle_alpha   90.00
_cell.angle_beta   90.00
_cell.angle_gamma   90.00
#
_symmetry.space_group_name_H-M   'P 1'
#
loop_
_entity.id
_entity.type
_entity.pdbx_description
1 polymer ?
#
loop_
_entity_poly.entity_id
_entity_poly.type
_entity_poly.pdbx_seq_one_letter_code
_entity_poly.pdbx_strand_id
1 'polypeptide(L)'
;MGKKIPPQQATELAIKLLESGTALKKFLAICEAQGGFRVPSTASFTHDVTATKNGLITAIDNRNLAKIAKLAGAPYEPAAGIEFYAKLNTQIEKGQLLYRVHAESKGTLDYACTYALSIPNIIKITPEKT
;
A
#
# COMPACT_ATOMS: atom_id res chain seq x y z
N MET A 1 28.76 7.04 13.92
CA MET A 1 28.40 7.53 12.57
C MET A 1 29.02 6.61 11.54
N GLY A 2 28.26 6.11 10.57
CA GLY A 2 28.73 5.15 9.56
C GLY A 2 29.77 5.75 8.60
N LYS A 3 30.61 4.90 8.00
CA LYS A 3 31.56 5.30 6.94
C LYS A 3 30.79 5.99 5.81
N LYS A 4 31.29 7.13 5.31
CA LYS A 4 30.73 7.80 4.13
C LYS A 4 31.00 6.94 2.90
N ILE A 5 29.94 6.34 2.36
CA ILE A 5 29.94 5.59 1.10
C ILE A 5 29.22 6.46 0.06
N PRO A 6 29.71 6.54 -1.20
CA PRO A 6 29.01 7.23 -2.28
C PRO A 6 27.57 6.71 -2.47
N PRO A 7 26.58 7.56 -2.84
CA PRO A 7 25.18 7.16 -2.91
C PRO A 7 24.92 5.92 -3.79
N GLN A 8 25.56 5.82 -4.94
CA GLN A 8 25.40 4.68 -5.86
C GLN A 8 25.91 3.37 -5.23
N GLN A 9 27.11 3.40 -4.65
CA GLN A 9 27.68 2.25 -3.95
C GLN A 9 26.87 1.87 -2.71
N ALA A 10 26.25 2.85 -2.04
CA ALA A 10 25.34 2.60 -0.92
C ALA A 10 24.07 1.88 -1.38
N THR A 11 23.49 2.28 -2.51
CA THR A 11 22.33 1.60 -3.12
C THR A 11 22.67 0.18 -3.53
N GLU A 12 23.78 -0.03 -4.24
CA GLU A 12 24.25 -1.36 -4.66
C GLU A 12 24.48 -2.28 -3.45
N LEU A 13 25.10 -1.75 -2.39
CA LEU A 13 25.28 -2.49 -1.15
C LEU A 13 23.95 -2.83 -0.47
N ALA A 14 23.00 -1.90 -0.41
CA ALA A 14 21.69 -2.14 0.18
C ALA A 14 20.91 -3.22 -0.57
N ILE A 15 20.92 -3.19 -1.90
CA ILE A 15 20.33 -4.22 -2.75
C ILE A 15 20.98 -5.57 -2.47
N LYS A 16 22.32 -5.65 -2.46
CA LYS A 16 23.05 -6.88 -2.15
C LYS A 16 22.69 -7.45 -0.77
N LEU A 17 22.48 -6.60 0.24
CA LEU A 17 22.06 -7.04 1.58
C LEU A 17 20.63 -7.59 1.61
N LEU A 18 19.73 -7.04 0.79
CA LEU A 18 18.37 -7.55 0.62
C LEU A 18 18.39 -8.91 -0.11
N GLU A 19 19.05 -8.97 -1.27
CA GLU A 19 19.10 -10.17 -2.13
C GLU A 19 19.84 -11.35 -1.48
N SER A 20 20.90 -11.09 -0.72
CA SER A 20 21.63 -12.14 0.02
C SER A 20 20.87 -12.69 1.24
N GLY A 21 19.72 -12.11 1.60
CA GLY A 21 18.98 -12.44 2.81
C GLY A 21 19.62 -11.95 4.11
N THR A 22 20.72 -11.19 4.03
CA THR A 22 21.39 -10.62 5.21
C THR A 22 20.45 -9.66 5.97
N ALA A 23 19.67 -8.87 5.24
CA ALA A 23 18.66 -7.99 5.82
C ALA A 23 17.56 -8.78 6.56
N LEU A 24 17.07 -9.87 5.96
CA LEU A 24 16.05 -10.73 6.58
C LEU A 24 16.57 -11.39 7.86
N LYS A 25 17.79 -11.93 7.85
CA LYS A 25 18.42 -12.50 9.05
C LYS A 25 18.51 -11.47 10.18
N LYS A 26 18.88 -10.23 9.86
CA LYS A 26 18.95 -9.15 10.85
C LYS A 26 17.58 -8.75 11.37
N PHE A 27 16.57 -8.67 10.50
CA PHE A 27 15.18 -8.40 10.88
C PHE A 27 14.66 -9.47 11.86
N LEU A 28 14.83 -10.75 11.55
CA LEU A 28 14.41 -11.85 12.43
C LEU A 28 15.14 -11.80 13.78
N ALA A 29 16.45 -11.51 13.80
CA ALA A 29 17.19 -11.34 15.05
C ALA A 29 16.67 -10.18 15.91
N ILE A 30 16.16 -9.10 15.30
CA ILE A 30 15.51 -8.00 16.01
C ILE A 30 14.16 -8.46 16.58
N CYS A 31 13.35 -9.17 15.80
CA CYS A 31 12.07 -9.72 16.27
C CYS A 31 12.28 -10.64 17.47
N GLU A 32 13.26 -11.55 17.42
CA GLU A 32 13.58 -12.44 18.54
C GLU A 32 13.98 -11.66 19.79
N ALA A 33 14.80 -10.61 19.65
CA ALA A 33 15.16 -9.73 20.77
C ALA A 33 13.96 -8.94 21.34
N GLN A 34 12.87 -8.81 20.58
CA GLN A 34 11.65 -8.08 20.94
C GLN A 34 10.48 -8.99 21.34
N GLY A 35 10.72 -10.29 21.56
CA GLY A 35 9.67 -11.24 22.00
C GLY A 35 9.17 -12.18 20.91
N GLY A 36 9.96 -12.37 19.85
CA GLY A 36 9.73 -13.36 18.79
C GLY A 36 9.06 -12.79 17.55
N PHE A 37 9.28 -13.46 16.42
CA PHE A 37 8.54 -13.17 15.18
C PHE A 37 7.08 -13.65 15.26
N ARG A 38 6.15 -12.82 14.80
CA ARG A 38 4.72 -13.16 14.65
C ARG A 38 4.24 -12.77 13.26
N VAL A 39 3.54 -13.68 12.61
CA VAL A 39 2.90 -13.39 11.32
C VAL A 39 1.72 -12.44 11.55
N PRO A 40 1.62 -11.31 10.82
CA PRO A 40 0.45 -10.43 10.91
C PRO A 40 -0.85 -11.15 10.54
N SER A 41 -1.96 -10.77 11.17
CA SER A 41 -3.29 -11.27 10.82
C SER A 41 -3.76 -10.71 9.48
N THR A 42 -4.69 -11.44 8.85
CA THR A 42 -5.39 -11.02 7.62
C THR A 42 -6.80 -10.56 7.96
N ALA A 43 -7.24 -9.45 7.36
CA ALA A 43 -8.57 -8.92 7.61
C ALA A 43 -9.67 -9.87 7.15
N SER A 44 -10.75 -9.93 7.93
CA SER A 44 -11.92 -10.77 7.63
C SER A 44 -12.75 -10.28 6.43
N PHE A 45 -12.69 -8.99 6.12
CA PHE A 45 -13.46 -8.39 5.02
C PHE A 45 -12.56 -7.54 4.11
N THR A 46 -12.80 -7.64 2.80
CA THR A 46 -12.11 -6.85 1.80
C THR A 46 -13.06 -6.31 0.73
N HIS A 47 -12.65 -5.23 0.07
CA HIS A 47 -13.35 -4.67 -1.08
C HIS A 47 -12.37 -4.09 -2.10
N ASP A 48 -12.57 -4.45 -3.36
CA ASP A 48 -11.74 -4.01 -4.48
C ASP A 48 -12.29 -2.71 -5.08
N VAL A 49 -11.44 -1.69 -5.13
CA VAL A 49 -11.72 -0.46 -5.87
C VAL A 49 -11.02 -0.54 -7.22
N THR A 50 -11.81 -0.55 -8.28
CA THR A 50 -11.34 -0.72 -9.65
C THR A 50 -11.45 0.55 -10.47
N ALA A 51 -10.69 0.63 -11.56
CA ALA A 51 -10.71 1.76 -12.47
C ALA A 51 -12.06 1.87 -13.19
N THR A 52 -12.66 3.06 -13.19
CA THR A 52 -13.96 3.29 -13.85
C THR A 52 -13.85 3.52 -15.35
N LYS A 53 -12.63 3.75 -15.85
CA LYS A 53 -12.32 4.07 -17.25
C LYS A 53 -10.87 3.73 -17.59
N ASN A 54 -10.59 3.63 -18.89
CA ASN A 54 -9.24 3.49 -19.41
C ASN A 54 -8.47 4.82 -19.32
N GLY A 55 -7.13 4.75 -19.26
CA GLY A 55 -6.25 5.89 -19.45
C GLY A 55 -4.94 5.80 -18.65
N LEU A 56 -4.32 6.96 -18.44
CA LEU A 56 -3.04 7.10 -17.73
C LEU A 56 -3.26 7.56 -16.30
N ILE A 57 -2.64 6.88 -15.33
CA ILE A 57 -2.61 7.33 -13.93
C ILE A 57 -1.63 8.51 -13.81
N THR A 58 -2.16 9.70 -13.50
CA THR A 58 -1.38 10.96 -13.48
C THR A 58 -1.22 11.57 -12.10
N ALA A 59 -2.04 11.17 -11.13
CA ALA A 59 -1.91 11.61 -9.74
C ALA A 59 -2.54 10.60 -8.77
N ILE A 60 -2.01 10.57 -7.55
CA ILE A 60 -2.46 9.72 -6.44
C ILE A 60 -2.61 10.60 -5.21
N ASP A 61 -3.79 10.62 -4.60
CA ASP A 61 -4.06 11.37 -3.37
C ASP A 61 -3.78 10.53 -2.13
N ASN A 62 -2.56 10.64 -1.61
CA ASN A 62 -2.13 9.94 -0.40
C ASN A 62 -2.92 10.34 0.85
N ARG A 63 -3.47 11.57 0.92
CA ARG A 63 -4.23 12.03 2.09
C ARG A 63 -5.57 11.30 2.18
N ASN A 64 -6.26 11.16 1.05
CA ASN A 64 -7.51 10.41 1.00
C ASN A 64 -7.30 8.90 1.14
N LEU A 65 -6.23 8.33 0.58
CA LEU A 65 -5.86 6.94 0.83
C LEU A 65 -5.60 6.67 2.32
N ALA A 66 -4.81 7.53 2.98
CA ALA A 66 -4.55 7.40 4.42
C ALA A 66 -5.84 7.52 5.25
N LYS A 67 -6.79 8.36 4.81
CA LYS A 67 -8.08 8.49 5.49
C LYS A 67 -8.95 7.25 5.29
N ILE A 68 -9.01 6.67 4.10
CA ILE A 68 -9.73 5.41 3.85
C ILE A 68 -9.18 4.30 4.75
N ALA A 69 -7.86 4.15 4.85
CA ALA A 69 -7.24 3.16 5.74
C ALA A 69 -7.64 3.38 7.21
N LYS A 70 -7.68 4.64 7.68
CA LYS A 70 -8.15 4.98 9.03
C LYS A 70 -9.61 4.60 9.26
N LEU A 71 -10.46 4.88 8.28
CA LEU A 71 -11.89 4.55 8.36
C LEU A 71 -12.14 3.04 8.32
N ALA A 72 -11.26 2.28 7.68
CA ALA A 72 -11.32 0.83 7.63
C ALA A 72 -10.94 0.17 8.98
N GLY A 73 -10.25 0.88 9.87
CA GLY A 73 -9.87 0.41 11.21
C GLY A 73 -8.41 0.69 11.61
N ALA A 74 -7.56 1.12 10.68
CA ALA A 74 -6.15 1.38 10.98
C ALA A 74 -5.98 2.62 11.88
N PRO A 75 -4.97 2.65 12.78
CA PRO A 75 -4.00 1.60 13.07
C PRO A 75 -4.46 0.64 14.19
N TYR A 76 -5.67 0.81 14.74
CA TYR A 76 -6.13 0.09 15.92
C TYR A 76 -6.49 -1.37 15.62
N GLU A 77 -6.95 -1.65 14.39
CA GLU A 77 -7.13 -2.98 13.83
C GLU A 77 -5.90 -3.32 12.96
N PRO A 78 -4.98 -4.20 13.39
CA PRO A 78 -3.69 -4.40 12.71
C PRO A 78 -3.80 -4.95 11.28
N ALA A 79 -4.87 -5.68 10.98
CA ALA A 79 -5.11 -6.21 9.64
C ALA A 79 -5.88 -5.24 8.72
N ALA A 80 -6.42 -4.15 9.27
CA ALA A 80 -7.16 -3.16 8.50
C ALA A 80 -6.21 -2.20 7.78
N GLY A 81 -6.63 -1.71 6.61
CA GLY A 81 -5.83 -0.79 5.81
C GLY A 81 -6.13 -0.83 4.33
N ILE A 82 -5.13 -0.49 3.51
CA ILE A 82 -5.21 -0.51 2.06
C ILE A 82 -4.02 -1.30 1.50
N GLU A 83 -4.32 -2.22 0.58
CA GLU A 83 -3.35 -2.81 -0.33
C GLU A 83 -3.42 -2.05 -1.67
N PHE A 84 -2.29 -1.52 -2.14
CA PHE A 84 -2.26 -0.54 -3.23
C PHE A 84 -1.56 -1.09 -4.48
N TYR A 85 -2.24 -1.03 -5.63
CA TYR A 85 -1.77 -1.62 -6.89
C TYR A 85 -1.50 -0.59 -7.99
N ALA A 86 -2.20 0.55 -7.95
CA ALA A 86 -2.06 1.61 -8.95
C ALA A 86 -0.64 2.20 -8.96
N LYS A 87 -0.03 2.34 -10.14
CA LYS A 87 1.30 2.94 -10.29
C LYS A 87 1.20 4.27 -11.04
N LEU A 88 1.93 5.27 -10.58
CA LEU A 88 1.99 6.56 -11.27
C LEU A 88 2.64 6.38 -12.65
N ASN A 89 2.13 7.09 -13.65
CA ASN A 89 2.59 7.05 -15.05
C ASN A 89 2.45 5.68 -15.73
N THR A 90 1.46 4.87 -15.33
CA THR A 90 1.12 3.63 -16.02
C THR A 90 -0.28 3.69 -16.63
N GLN A 91 -0.45 2.97 -17.74
CA GLN A 91 -1.75 2.74 -18.33
C GLN A 91 -2.61 1.87 -17.41
N ILE A 92 -3.90 2.12 -17.42
CA ILE A 92 -4.91 1.37 -16.70
C ILE A 92 -6.13 1.16 -17.60
N GLU A 93 -6.74 -0.01 -17.50
CA GLU A 93 -7.99 -0.36 -18.17
C GLU A 93 -9.15 -0.31 -17.18
N LYS A 94 -10.34 -0.01 -17.68
CA LYS A 94 -11.58 -0.09 -16.92
C LYS A 94 -11.72 -1.49 -16.29
N GLY A 95 -12.00 -1.52 -14.99
CA GLY A 95 -12.12 -2.74 -14.21
C GLY A 95 -10.81 -3.24 -13.59
N GLN A 96 -9.64 -2.70 -13.98
CA GLN A 96 -8.38 -3.07 -13.33
C GLN A 96 -8.31 -2.55 -11.89
N LEU A 97 -7.68 -3.35 -11.02
CA LEU A 97 -7.58 -3.07 -9.60
C LEU A 97 -6.68 -1.86 -9.33
N LEU A 98 -7.22 -0.88 -8.61
CA LEU A 98 -6.46 0.28 -8.16
C LEU A 98 -5.91 0.04 -6.75
N TYR A 99 -6.80 -0.36 -5.84
CA TYR A 99 -6.48 -0.69 -4.46
C TYR A 99 -7.58 -1.55 -3.83
N ARG A 100 -7.22 -2.29 -2.79
CA ARG A 100 -8.13 -3.09 -1.97
C ARG A 100 -8.20 -2.51 -0.57
N VAL A 101 -9.41 -2.35 -0.05
CA VAL A 101 -9.65 -1.97 1.34
C VAL A 101 -9.76 -3.23 2.19
N HIS A 102 -9.09 -3.26 3.33
CA HIS A 102 -9.12 -4.36 4.32
C HIS A 102 -9.72 -3.85 5.63
N ALA A 103 -10.65 -4.59 6.23
CA ALA A 103 -11.29 -4.24 7.50
C ALA A 103 -11.67 -5.49 8.32
N GLU A 104 -11.66 -5.39 9.65
CA GLU A 104 -12.06 -6.51 10.52
C GLU A 104 -13.58 -6.63 10.69
N SER A 105 -14.34 -5.59 10.34
CA SER A 105 -15.80 -5.61 10.39
C SER A 105 -16.44 -5.16 9.07
N LYS A 106 -17.63 -5.69 8.79
CA LYS A 106 -18.41 -5.27 7.62
C LYS A 106 -18.82 -3.80 7.70
N GLY A 107 -19.16 -3.30 8.89
CA GLY A 107 -19.56 -1.90 9.09
C GLY A 107 -18.44 -0.90 8.79
N THR A 108 -17.22 -1.16 9.26
CA THR A 108 -16.06 -0.30 8.95
C THR A 108 -15.67 -0.37 7.48
N LEU A 109 -15.77 -1.55 6.85
CA LEU A 109 -15.58 -1.68 5.40
C LEU A 109 -16.57 -0.82 4.63
N ASP A 110 -17.86 -0.94 4.93
CA ASP A 110 -18.93 -0.21 4.22
C ASP A 110 -18.79 1.30 4.39
N TYR A 111 -18.38 1.76 5.59
CA TYR A 111 -18.11 3.17 5.85
C TYR A 111 -16.91 3.68 5.04
N ALA A 112 -15.80 2.93 5.02
CA ALA A 112 -14.60 3.28 4.26
C ALA A 112 -14.86 3.31 2.75
N CYS A 113 -15.60 2.33 2.22
CA CYS A 113 -15.98 2.27 0.81
C CYS A 113 -16.93 3.40 0.41
N THR A 114 -17.92 3.71 1.27
CA THR A 114 -18.82 4.85 1.05
C THR A 114 -18.04 6.16 0.97
N TYR A 115 -17.08 6.36 1.89
CA TYR A 115 -16.19 7.52 1.84
C TYR A 115 -15.37 7.54 0.55
N ALA A 116 -14.76 6.41 0.15
CA ALA A 116 -13.97 6.31 -1.08
C ALA A 116 -14.77 6.69 -2.33
N LEU A 117 -16.03 6.26 -2.43
CA LEU A 117 -16.93 6.59 -3.55
C LEU A 117 -17.35 8.07 -3.55
N SER A 118 -17.41 8.72 -2.39
CA SER A 118 -17.78 10.14 -2.27
C SER A 118 -16.68 11.11 -2.71
N ILE A 119 -15.43 10.64 -2.77
CA ILE A 119 -14.28 11.48 -3.13
C ILE A 119 -13.89 11.23 -4.59
N PRO A 120 -14.12 12.19 -5.49
CA PRO A 120 -13.68 12.04 -6.87
C PRO A 120 -12.15 12.07 -6.96
N ASN A 121 -11.59 11.30 -7.89
CA ASN A 121 -10.18 11.36 -8.31
C ASN A 121 -9.13 11.06 -7.21
N ILE A 122 -9.42 10.17 -6.25
CA ILE A 122 -8.36 9.63 -5.35
C ILE A 122 -7.19 9.08 -6.19
N ILE A 123 -7.52 8.39 -7.28
CA ILE A 123 -6.60 8.07 -8.38
C ILE A 123 -7.05 8.83 -9.61
N LYS A 124 -6.22 9.75 -10.10
CA LYS A 124 -6.54 10.56 -11.27
C LYS A 124 -6.15 9.81 -12.54
N ILE A 125 -7.17 9.42 -13.33
CA ILE A 125 -7.01 8.79 -14.63
C ILE A 125 -7.37 9.81 -15.71
N THR A 126 -6.41 10.15 -16.55
CA THR A 126 -6.63 11.01 -17.72
C THR A 126 -6.74 10.15 -18.97
N PRO A 127 -7.66 10.47 -19.90
CA PRO A 127 -7.67 9.85 -21.22
C PRO A 127 -6.30 10.03 -21.88
N GLU A 128 -5.85 9.06 -22.66
CA GLU A 128 -4.71 9.28 -23.55
C GLU A 128 -5.04 10.45 -24.48
N LYS A 129 -4.09 11.38 -24.64
CA LYS A 129 -4.19 12.37 -25.71
C LYS A 129 -3.99 11.61 -27.01
N THR A 130 -5.05 11.52 -27.81
CA THR A 130 -4.96 11.17 -29.23
C THR A 130 -4.18 12.23 -29.99
#